data_AF-A0A9R0UYM8-F1
#
_entry.id   AF-A0A9R0UYM8-F1
#
_cell.length_a   1.000
_cell.length_b   1.000
_cell.length_c   1.000
_cell.angle_alpha   90.00
_cell.angle_beta   90.00
_cell.angle_gamma   90.00
#
_symmetry.space_group_name_H-M   'P 1'
#
loop_
_entity.id
_entity.type
_entity.pdbx_description
1 polymer ?
#
loop_
_entity_poly.entity_id
_entity_poly.type
_entity_poly.pdbx_seq_one_letter_code
_entity_poly.pdbx_strand_id
1 'polypeptide(L)'
;MANSSSWSYKGDDEPHICIRPLPQLLSSVIYMRGQRIWDAIIADLLTKGLAKAKKVLLSGCSAGGLATFFHCDDLGELLGGVATGAEKNLNKDCLNSTLSPYLCFFPQYALQNIKTPYFILNSAYDVYQFHHIFVPPSSDPRGHWSRCLRSAMLTALKPFEGEPEMGMFINSCFAHCQSELQDTWFAPNSPTLDNEVLIIDEVKLYACGLLVMHGVFMKIILEFQTIAELVGDWYFERGAAQEIDCAYPCDSTCHNIIPSNQVGI
;
A
#
# COMPACT_ATOMS: atom_id res chain seq x y z
N MET A 1 8.76 -16.96 -15.27
CA MET A 1 8.64 -17.61 -13.96
C MET A 1 7.68 -16.77 -13.13
N ALA A 2 6.44 -17.23 -12.93
CA ALA A 2 5.46 -16.53 -12.10
C ALA A 2 5.76 -16.84 -10.64
N ASN A 3 6.56 -16.00 -9.98
CA ASN A 3 6.91 -16.18 -8.57
C ASN A 3 5.87 -15.48 -7.68
N SER A 4 4.66 -16.01 -7.70
CA SER A 4 3.59 -15.82 -6.71
C SER A 4 2.57 -16.92 -7.01
N SER A 5 2.19 -17.71 -6.02
CA SER A 5 1.25 -18.85 -6.14
C SER A 5 -0.14 -18.40 -6.64
N SER A 6 -0.30 -18.18 -7.95
CA SER A 6 -0.98 -17.02 -8.54
C SER A 6 -2.48 -16.81 -8.24
N TRP A 7 -2.93 -15.55 -8.47
CA TRP A 7 -4.13 -14.82 -7.99
C TRP A 7 -3.99 -14.20 -6.60
N SER A 8 -2.88 -13.49 -6.34
CA SER A 8 -2.68 -12.70 -5.09
C SER A 8 -3.06 -13.46 -3.82
N TYR A 9 -2.55 -14.70 -3.69
CA TYR A 9 -2.80 -15.58 -2.56
C TYR A 9 -4.28 -15.98 -2.33
N LYS A 10 -5.14 -15.97 -3.36
CA LYS A 10 -6.56 -16.43 -3.27
C LYS A 10 -6.91 -17.68 -4.09
N GLY A 11 -6.03 -18.16 -4.96
CA GLY A 11 -6.35 -19.34 -5.79
C GLY A 11 -6.45 -20.63 -4.97
N ASP A 12 -7.54 -21.38 -5.15
CA ASP A 12 -7.86 -22.66 -4.48
C ASP A 12 -8.16 -23.83 -5.43
N ASP A 13 -7.93 -23.65 -6.73
CA ASP A 13 -8.32 -24.65 -7.74
C ASP A 13 -7.54 -25.97 -7.58
N GLU A 14 -8.30 -27.07 -7.42
CA GLU A 14 -7.94 -28.42 -7.87
C GLU A 14 -7.51 -28.35 -9.36
N PRO A 15 -6.61 -29.23 -9.86
CA PRO A 15 -5.61 -29.04 -10.95
C PRO A 15 -6.05 -28.56 -12.36
N HIS A 16 -7.10 -27.77 -12.52
CA HIS A 16 -7.80 -27.58 -13.79
C HIS A 16 -7.48 -26.27 -14.55
N ILE A 17 -6.52 -25.46 -14.11
CA ILE A 17 -6.01 -24.37 -14.96
C ILE A 17 -5.04 -24.96 -16.01
N CYS A 18 -5.63 -25.51 -17.07
CA CYS A 18 -4.91 -25.84 -18.30
C CYS A 18 -4.65 -24.54 -19.07
N ILE A 19 -3.45 -23.96 -18.92
CA ILE A 19 -2.98 -22.95 -19.88
C ILE A 19 -2.87 -23.65 -21.24
N ARG A 20 -3.59 -23.18 -22.26
CA ARG A 20 -3.52 -23.76 -23.62
C ARG A 20 -2.04 -23.86 -24.03
N PRO A 21 -1.50 -25.06 -24.25
CA PRO A 21 -0.11 -25.18 -24.64
C PRO A 21 0.04 -24.65 -26.07
N LEU A 22 1.06 -23.83 -26.30
CA LEU A 22 1.66 -23.71 -27.62
C LEU A 22 2.03 -25.13 -28.11
N PRO A 23 1.93 -25.45 -29.41
CA PRO A 23 1.73 -26.83 -29.90
C PRO A 23 2.86 -27.85 -29.65
N GLN A 24 3.85 -27.57 -28.79
CA GLN A 24 5.06 -28.38 -28.65
C GLN A 24 5.55 -28.61 -27.19
N LEU A 25 4.79 -28.24 -26.15
CA LEU A 25 5.15 -28.61 -24.76
C LEU A 25 4.07 -29.48 -24.10
N LEU A 26 4.50 -30.56 -23.43
CA LEU A 26 3.67 -31.35 -22.51
C LEU A 26 2.89 -30.41 -21.57
N SER A 27 1.59 -30.67 -21.39
CA SER A 27 0.75 -29.89 -20.46
C SER A 27 1.32 -30.00 -19.04
N SER A 28 1.94 -28.93 -18.57
CA SER A 28 2.36 -28.80 -17.18
C SER A 28 1.15 -28.31 -16.38
N VAL A 29 0.69 -29.10 -15.42
CA VAL A 29 -0.39 -28.71 -14.50
C VAL A 29 0.16 -27.66 -13.53
N ILE A 30 -0.52 -26.53 -13.41
CA ILE A 30 -0.19 -25.46 -12.46
C ILE A 30 -1.21 -25.50 -11.32
N TYR A 31 -0.70 -25.50 -10.08
CA TYR A 31 -1.53 -25.43 -8.88
C TYR A 31 -1.52 -24.02 -8.31
N MET A 32 -2.70 -23.44 -8.13
CA MET A 32 -2.88 -22.19 -7.39
C MET A 32 -3.31 -22.55 -5.97
N ARG A 33 -2.47 -22.23 -4.98
CA ARG A 33 -2.65 -22.65 -3.57
C ARG A 33 -2.49 -21.48 -2.60
N GLY A 34 -2.78 -20.28 -3.08
CA GLY A 34 -2.57 -19.06 -2.34
C GLY A 34 -3.26 -19.06 -0.98
N GLN A 35 -4.55 -19.39 -0.96
CA GLN A 35 -5.36 -19.43 0.24
C GLN A 35 -4.93 -20.58 1.15
N ARG A 36 -4.70 -21.78 0.60
CA ARG A 36 -4.17 -22.91 1.39
C ARG A 36 -2.84 -22.62 2.09
N ILE A 37 -1.94 -21.86 1.44
CA ILE A 37 -0.67 -21.43 2.04
C ILE A 37 -0.94 -20.44 3.18
N TRP A 38 -1.82 -19.46 2.95
CA TRP A 38 -2.26 -18.50 3.97
C TRP A 38 -2.81 -19.21 5.21
N ASP A 39 -3.78 -20.11 5.03
CA ASP A 39 -4.44 -20.82 6.12
C ASP A 39 -3.43 -21.62 6.96
N ALA A 40 -2.51 -22.32 6.29
CA ALA A 40 -1.47 -23.11 6.95
C ALA A 40 -0.52 -22.23 7.78
N ILE A 41 -0.12 -21.07 7.25
CA ILE A 41 0.76 -20.13 7.94
C ILE A 41 0.05 -19.52 9.15
N ILE A 42 -1.18 -19.03 8.99
CA ILE A 42 -1.92 -18.39 10.08
C ILE A 42 -2.22 -19.40 11.21
N ALA A 43 -2.63 -20.62 10.88
CA ALA A 43 -2.86 -21.66 11.86
C ALA A 43 -1.59 -21.98 12.68
N ASP A 44 -0.43 -22.05 12.04
CA ASP A 44 0.85 -22.26 12.72
C ASP A 44 1.23 -21.06 13.60
N LEU A 45 1.09 -19.83 13.10
CA LEU A 45 1.42 -18.61 13.85
C LEU A 45 0.53 -18.39 15.07
N LEU A 46 -0.75 -18.77 15.01
CA LEU A 46 -1.67 -18.71 16.16
C LEU A 46 -1.11 -19.48 17.36
N THR A 47 -0.55 -20.67 17.12
CA THR A 47 0.07 -21.48 18.18
C THR A 47 1.38 -20.89 18.71
N LYS A 48 2.06 -20.07 17.90
CA LYS A 48 3.36 -19.46 18.21
C LYS A 48 3.25 -18.07 18.83
N GLY A 49 2.05 -17.65 19.23
CA GLY A 49 1.83 -16.43 19.99
C GLY A 49 0.98 -15.38 19.27
N LEU A 50 0.64 -15.58 17.99
CA LEU A 50 -0.27 -14.67 17.27
C LEU A 50 -1.64 -14.60 17.95
N ALA A 51 -2.13 -15.72 18.53
CA ALA A 51 -3.39 -15.76 19.28
C ALA A 51 -3.39 -14.89 20.57
N LYS A 52 -2.21 -14.46 21.02
CA LYS A 52 -2.03 -13.59 22.21
C LYS A 52 -1.61 -12.16 21.83
N ALA A 53 -1.44 -11.88 20.54
CA ALA A 53 -1.02 -10.56 20.07
C ALA A 53 -2.13 -9.54 20.31
N LYS A 54 -1.76 -8.35 20.80
CA LYS A 54 -2.70 -7.24 21.03
C LYS A 54 -2.94 -6.40 19.78
N LYS A 55 -1.91 -6.26 18.96
CA LYS A 55 -1.94 -5.62 17.64
C LYS A 55 -1.15 -6.50 16.67
N VAL A 56 -1.61 -6.56 15.43
CA VAL A 56 -0.99 -7.33 14.35
C VAL A 56 -0.89 -6.42 13.14
N LEU A 57 0.27 -6.41 12.48
CA LEU A 57 0.47 -5.69 11.24
C LEU A 57 0.62 -6.72 10.11
N LEU A 58 -0.37 -6.76 9.21
CA LEU A 58 -0.29 -7.54 7.99
C LEU A 58 0.24 -6.65 6.86
N SER A 59 1.37 -7.02 6.25
CA SER A 59 2.02 -6.23 5.21
C SER A 59 2.44 -7.11 4.02
N GLY A 60 2.63 -6.47 2.87
CA GLY A 60 3.11 -7.12 1.65
C GLY A 60 3.41 -6.10 0.56
N CYS A 61 4.21 -6.49 -0.42
CA CYS A 61 4.45 -5.69 -1.63
C CYS A 61 3.72 -6.29 -2.85
N SER A 62 3.34 -5.45 -3.81
CA SER A 62 2.95 -5.87 -5.16
C SER A 62 1.71 -6.77 -5.08
N ALA A 63 1.74 -7.95 -5.68
CA ALA A 63 0.68 -8.94 -5.51
C ALA A 63 0.44 -9.34 -4.04
N GLY A 64 1.47 -9.32 -3.20
CA GLY A 64 1.35 -9.53 -1.75
C GLY A 64 0.71 -8.37 -1.02
N GLY A 65 0.93 -7.12 -1.48
CA GLY A 65 0.26 -5.93 -0.95
C GLY A 65 -1.24 -5.93 -1.29
N LEU A 66 -1.60 -6.39 -2.49
CA LEU A 66 -3.00 -6.61 -2.81
C LEU A 66 -3.62 -7.75 -1.98
N ALA A 67 -2.85 -8.79 -1.68
CA ALA A 67 -3.30 -9.89 -0.84
C ALA A 67 -3.60 -9.46 0.61
N THR A 68 -2.91 -8.45 1.16
CA THR A 68 -3.21 -7.97 2.52
C THR A 68 -4.63 -7.41 2.59
N PHE A 69 -5.06 -6.63 1.61
CA PHE A 69 -6.44 -6.12 1.54
C PHE A 69 -7.47 -7.25 1.46
N PHE A 70 -7.12 -8.37 0.83
CA PHE A 70 -8.04 -9.49 0.69
C PHE A 70 -8.16 -10.39 1.92
N HIS A 71 -7.21 -10.29 2.86
CA HIS A 71 -7.11 -11.18 4.02
C HIS A 71 -7.18 -10.43 5.36
N CYS A 72 -7.09 -9.10 5.36
CA CYS A 72 -7.04 -8.29 6.59
C CYS A 72 -8.30 -8.45 7.47
N ASP A 73 -9.49 -8.38 6.87
CA ASP A 73 -10.76 -8.57 7.60
C ASP A 73 -10.88 -9.99 8.17
N ASP A 74 -10.59 -11.01 7.35
CA ASP A 74 -10.61 -12.42 7.78
C ASP A 74 -9.64 -12.67 8.95
N LEU A 75 -8.45 -12.06 8.91
CA LEU A 75 -7.49 -12.12 10.01
C LEU A 75 -8.02 -11.42 11.26
N GLY A 76 -8.66 -10.26 11.11
CA GLY A 76 -9.28 -9.51 12.21
C GLY A 76 -10.36 -10.34 12.91
N GLU A 77 -11.25 -10.97 12.15
CA GLU A 77 -12.29 -11.87 12.67
C GLU A 77 -11.71 -13.06 13.43
N LEU A 78 -10.69 -13.70 12.85
CA LEU A 78 -10.02 -14.85 13.44
C LEU A 78 -9.36 -14.51 14.79
N LEU A 79 -8.72 -13.35 14.89
CA LEU A 79 -8.12 -12.85 16.13
C LEU A 79 -9.18 -12.40 17.15
N GLY A 80 -10.33 -11.90 16.69
CA GLY A 80 -11.50 -11.57 17.51
C GLY A 80 -12.25 -12.77 18.07
N GLY A 81 -11.82 -14.00 17.78
CA GLY A 81 -12.47 -15.24 18.23
C GLY A 81 -13.73 -15.60 17.43
N VAL A 82 -14.00 -14.89 16.33
CA VAL A 82 -15.07 -15.21 15.38
C VAL A 82 -14.41 -16.05 14.27
N ALA A 83 -14.31 -17.35 14.50
CA ALA A 83 -13.80 -18.27 13.48
C ALA A 83 -14.86 -18.45 12.38
N THR A 84 -14.87 -17.55 11.39
CA THR A 84 -15.43 -17.88 10.08
C THR A 84 -14.42 -18.80 9.41
N GLY A 85 -14.86 -20.01 9.01
CA GLY A 85 -13.99 -20.87 8.21
C GLY A 85 -13.51 -20.07 7.00
N ALA A 86 -12.21 -20.21 6.66
CA ALA A 86 -11.53 -19.51 5.56
C ALA A 86 -12.03 -19.97 4.17
N GLU A 87 -13.35 -20.07 3.99
CA GLU A 87 -13.97 -20.32 2.72
C GLU A 87 -14.35 -19.00 2.05
N LYS A 88 -13.53 -18.70 1.03
CA LYS A 88 -13.83 -18.00 -0.23
C LYS A 88 -13.50 -16.51 -0.30
N ASN A 89 -12.39 -16.27 -1.00
CA ASN A 89 -12.26 -15.24 -2.03
C ASN A 89 -12.50 -13.79 -1.56
N LEU A 90 -12.49 -12.87 -2.51
CA LEU A 90 -12.59 -11.42 -2.34
C LEU A 90 -13.71 -11.05 -1.36
N ASN A 91 -13.54 -9.90 -0.68
CA ASN A 91 -14.50 -9.37 0.29
C ASN A 91 -15.95 -9.48 -0.22
N LYS A 92 -16.81 -10.15 0.56
CA LYS A 92 -18.20 -10.46 0.18
C LYS A 92 -19.04 -9.21 -0.03
N ASP A 93 -18.79 -8.17 0.76
CA ASP A 93 -19.47 -6.88 0.65
C ASP A 93 -19.10 -6.22 -0.71
N CYS A 94 -17.83 -6.31 -1.13
CA CYS A 94 -17.40 -5.90 -2.47
C CYS A 94 -18.05 -6.73 -3.58
N LEU A 95 -18.11 -8.05 -3.45
CA LEU A 95 -18.73 -8.94 -4.44
C LEU A 95 -20.22 -8.63 -4.62
N ASN A 96 -20.93 -8.30 -3.55
CA ASN A 96 -22.34 -7.94 -3.58
C ASN A 96 -22.57 -6.53 -4.15
N SER A 97 -21.57 -5.64 -4.05
CA SER A 97 -21.65 -4.24 -4.48
C SER A 97 -21.20 -4.01 -5.92
N THR A 98 -20.66 -5.03 -6.59
CA THR A 98 -20.08 -4.92 -7.93
C THR A 98 -20.76 -5.86 -8.93
N LEU A 99 -20.83 -5.41 -10.19
CA LEU A 99 -21.40 -6.18 -11.28
C LEU A 99 -20.56 -7.40 -11.67
N SER A 100 -19.28 -7.42 -11.29
CA SER A 100 -18.37 -8.49 -11.66
C SER A 100 -17.30 -8.71 -10.59
N PRO A 101 -17.07 -9.97 -10.17
CA PRO A 101 -16.09 -10.31 -9.13
C PRO A 101 -14.68 -9.81 -9.40
N TYR A 102 -14.24 -9.73 -10.66
CA TYR A 102 -12.89 -9.26 -10.99
C TYR A 102 -12.65 -7.80 -10.57
N LEU A 103 -13.69 -6.98 -10.45
CA LEU A 103 -13.56 -5.58 -10.05
C LEU A 103 -13.02 -5.45 -8.63
N CYS A 104 -13.31 -6.43 -7.77
CA CYS A 104 -12.77 -6.47 -6.41
C CYS A 104 -11.26 -6.77 -6.35
N PHE A 105 -10.60 -7.04 -7.48
CA PHE A 105 -9.12 -7.03 -7.55
C PHE A 105 -8.53 -5.63 -7.63
N PHE A 106 -9.34 -4.61 -7.93
CA PHE A 106 -8.88 -3.25 -8.05
C PHE A 106 -9.24 -2.47 -6.78
N PRO A 107 -8.25 -1.83 -6.12
CA PRO A 107 -8.47 -1.12 -4.87
C PRO A 107 -9.60 -0.09 -4.93
N GLN A 108 -9.81 0.58 -6.08
CA GLN A 108 -10.89 1.56 -6.23
C GLN A 108 -12.31 1.02 -5.96
N TYR A 109 -12.52 -0.30 -6.03
CA TYR A 109 -13.80 -0.94 -5.70
C TYR A 109 -13.74 -1.68 -4.36
N ALA A 110 -12.58 -2.23 -4.01
CA ALA A 110 -12.44 -3.07 -2.82
C ALA A 110 -12.33 -2.25 -1.52
N LEU A 111 -11.58 -1.15 -1.53
CA LEU A 111 -11.19 -0.41 -0.32
C LEU A 111 -12.39 0.06 0.53
N GLN A 112 -13.47 0.53 -0.12
CA GLN A 112 -14.70 0.97 0.55
C GLN A 112 -15.42 -0.13 1.37
N ASN A 113 -15.07 -1.40 1.14
CA ASN A 113 -15.71 -2.54 1.79
C ASN A 113 -14.83 -3.16 2.90
N ILE A 114 -13.60 -2.67 3.06
CA ILE A 114 -12.67 -3.18 4.07
C ILE A 114 -13.00 -2.54 5.41
N LYS A 115 -13.11 -3.36 6.45
CA LYS A 115 -13.46 -2.92 7.82
C LYS A 115 -12.23 -2.70 8.69
N THR A 116 -11.17 -3.45 8.42
CA THR A 116 -9.91 -3.37 9.17
C THR A 116 -9.17 -2.10 8.81
N PRO A 117 -8.65 -1.33 9.79
CA PRO A 117 -7.78 -0.18 9.51
C PRO A 117 -6.60 -0.57 8.62
N TYR A 118 -6.33 0.22 7.59
CA TYR A 118 -5.24 -0.06 6.65
C TYR A 118 -4.42 1.19 6.33
N PHE A 119 -3.18 0.94 5.88
CA PHE A 119 -2.25 1.97 5.42
C PHE A 119 -1.86 1.70 3.96
N ILE A 120 -2.11 2.67 3.08
CA ILE A 120 -1.77 2.58 1.66
C ILE A 120 -0.38 3.18 1.44
N LEU A 121 0.62 2.32 1.29
CA LEU A 121 1.93 2.74 0.78
C LEU A 121 1.99 2.45 -0.72
N ASN A 122 2.06 3.50 -1.55
CA ASN A 122 2.23 3.30 -2.99
C ASN A 122 2.94 4.48 -3.65
N SER A 123 3.79 4.19 -4.62
CA SER A 123 4.33 5.24 -5.49
C SER A 123 3.28 5.67 -6.53
N ALA A 124 3.12 6.98 -6.74
CA ALA A 124 2.26 7.51 -7.80
C ALA A 124 2.72 7.10 -9.21
N TYR A 125 3.97 6.66 -9.34
CA TYR A 125 4.63 6.25 -10.58
C TYR A 125 5.22 4.84 -10.44
N ASP A 126 4.42 3.90 -9.89
CA ASP A 126 4.86 2.52 -9.69
C ASP A 126 5.39 1.91 -11.00
N VAL A 127 6.65 1.47 -10.98
CA VAL A 127 7.36 1.08 -12.20
C VAL A 127 6.84 -0.23 -12.79
N TYR A 128 6.23 -1.11 -11.97
CA TYR A 128 5.58 -2.31 -12.50
C TYR A 128 4.27 -1.95 -13.19
N GLN A 129 3.47 -1.06 -12.60
CA GLN A 129 2.28 -0.53 -13.24
C GLN A 129 2.64 0.18 -14.55
N PHE A 130 3.72 0.99 -14.57
CA PHE A 130 4.15 1.72 -15.76
C PHE A 130 4.67 0.80 -16.87
N HIS A 131 5.59 -0.12 -16.57
CA HIS A 131 6.28 -0.92 -17.58
C HIS A 131 5.52 -2.17 -18.04
N HIS A 132 4.65 -2.73 -17.19
CA HIS A 132 4.02 -4.04 -17.46
C HIS A 132 2.50 -3.98 -17.62
N ILE A 133 1.85 -2.92 -17.14
CA ILE A 133 0.40 -2.76 -17.20
C ILE A 133 0.02 -1.61 -18.13
N PHE A 134 0.76 -0.50 -18.08
CA PHE A 134 0.53 0.67 -18.92
C PHE A 134 1.34 0.67 -20.22
N VAL A 135 0.90 1.58 -21.08
CA VAL A 135 1.28 1.79 -22.47
C VAL A 135 2.81 1.72 -22.65
N PRO A 136 3.34 0.84 -23.53
CA PRO A 136 4.77 0.74 -23.77
C PRO A 136 5.34 2.08 -24.27
N PRO A 137 6.63 2.37 -24.07
CA PRO A 137 7.25 3.64 -24.49
C PRO A 137 6.98 4.04 -25.95
N SER A 138 6.83 3.07 -26.84
CA SER A 138 6.46 3.28 -28.25
C SER A 138 5.10 3.96 -28.45
N SER A 139 4.21 3.79 -27.48
CA SER A 139 2.82 4.23 -27.51
C SER A 139 2.57 5.45 -26.60
N ASP A 140 3.57 5.88 -25.82
CA ASP A 140 3.64 7.20 -25.16
C ASP A 140 4.99 7.93 -25.40
N PRO A 141 5.28 8.38 -26.64
CA PRO A 141 6.54 9.06 -26.92
C PRO A 141 6.69 10.43 -26.25
N ARG A 142 5.62 10.96 -25.63
CA ARG A 142 5.56 12.32 -25.07
C ARG A 142 5.35 12.34 -23.54
N GLY A 143 5.35 11.18 -22.89
CA GLY A 143 5.21 11.06 -21.43
C GLY A 143 3.88 11.58 -20.87
N HIS A 144 2.82 11.63 -21.68
CA HIS A 144 1.54 12.18 -21.22
C HIS A 144 0.80 11.24 -20.27
N TRP A 145 1.08 9.93 -20.33
CA TRP A 145 0.36 8.93 -19.55
C TRP A 145 0.79 8.89 -18.08
N SER A 146 2.02 9.28 -17.75
CA SER A 146 2.50 9.36 -16.36
C SER A 146 1.64 10.32 -15.53
N ARG A 147 1.28 11.48 -16.12
CA ARG A 147 0.40 12.47 -15.48
C ARG A 147 -1.02 11.94 -15.29
N CYS A 148 -1.54 11.20 -16.26
CA CYS A 148 -2.87 10.59 -16.17
C CYS A 148 -2.92 9.50 -15.08
N LEU A 149 -1.86 8.71 -14.93
CA LEU A 149 -1.78 7.64 -13.94
C LEU A 149 -1.89 8.18 -12.51
N ARG A 150 -1.05 9.17 -12.17
CA ARG A 150 -1.11 9.85 -10.86
C ARG A 150 -2.50 10.45 -10.63
N SER A 151 -3.03 11.17 -11.62
CA SER A 151 -4.35 11.81 -11.48
C SER A 151 -5.48 10.81 -11.24
N ALA A 152 -5.45 9.65 -11.90
CA ALA A 152 -6.45 8.59 -11.70
C ALA A 152 -6.33 7.96 -10.30
N MET A 153 -5.11 7.70 -9.84
CA MET A 153 -4.86 7.17 -8.50
C MET A 153 -5.36 8.12 -7.42
N LEU A 154 -4.98 9.40 -7.47
CA LEU A 154 -5.43 10.38 -6.48
C LEU A 154 -6.95 10.57 -6.50
N THR A 155 -7.56 10.50 -7.69
CA THR A 155 -9.02 10.56 -7.81
C THR A 155 -9.69 9.35 -7.11
N ALA A 156 -9.10 8.16 -7.21
CA ALA A 156 -9.59 6.97 -6.54
C ALA A 156 -9.36 6.97 -5.03
N LEU A 157 -8.31 7.66 -4.55
CA LEU A 157 -7.98 7.77 -3.13
C LEU A 157 -8.72 8.89 -2.40
N LYS A 158 -9.19 9.91 -3.14
CA LYS A 158 -9.93 11.05 -2.59
C LYS A 158 -11.05 10.71 -1.59
N PRO A 159 -11.86 9.65 -1.78
CA PRO A 159 -12.89 9.28 -0.80
C PRO A 159 -12.35 8.84 0.57
N PHE A 160 -11.06 8.49 0.66
CA PHE A 160 -10.41 7.99 1.87
C PHE A 160 -9.50 9.06 2.52
N GLU A 161 -9.31 10.21 1.86
CA GLU A 161 -8.64 11.36 2.45
C GLU A 161 -9.49 11.91 3.61
N GLY A 162 -8.87 12.15 4.76
CA GLY A 162 -9.50 12.57 6.01
C GLY A 162 -10.04 11.46 6.91
N GLU A 163 -10.10 10.20 6.45
CA GLU A 163 -10.59 9.09 7.27
C GLU A 163 -9.63 8.75 8.44
N PRO A 164 -10.11 8.73 9.70
CA PRO A 164 -9.25 8.68 10.89
C PRO A 164 -8.52 7.36 11.09
N GLU A 165 -9.10 6.25 10.60
CA GLU A 165 -8.51 4.91 10.71
C GLU A 165 -7.64 4.54 9.50
N MET A 166 -7.65 5.38 8.46
CA MET A 166 -6.95 5.12 7.20
C MET A 166 -5.67 5.94 7.12
N GLY A 167 -4.57 5.26 6.81
CA GLY A 167 -3.31 5.91 6.44
C GLY A 167 -3.01 5.79 4.95
N MET A 168 -2.27 6.74 4.41
CA MET A 168 -1.68 6.65 3.09
C MET A 168 -0.37 7.44 2.99
N PHE A 169 0.58 6.88 2.26
CA PHE A 169 1.82 7.54 1.85
C PHE A 169 1.98 7.37 0.34
N ILE A 170 1.75 8.45 -0.39
CA ILE A 170 1.82 8.49 -1.85
C ILE A 170 2.93 9.44 -2.30
N ASN A 171 4.10 8.89 -2.62
CA ASN A 171 5.24 9.69 -3.11
C ASN A 171 5.30 9.80 -4.64
N SER A 172 6.09 10.75 -5.12
CA SER A 172 6.33 10.99 -6.54
C SER A 172 7.50 10.19 -7.13
N CYS A 173 8.07 9.23 -6.40
CA CYS A 173 9.21 8.44 -6.85
C CYS A 173 8.82 7.41 -7.91
N PHE A 174 9.68 7.11 -8.87
CA PHE A 174 9.57 5.91 -9.69
C PHE A 174 10.09 4.71 -8.88
N ALA A 175 9.20 4.00 -8.19
CA ALA A 175 9.60 2.94 -7.26
C ALA A 175 8.65 1.73 -7.31
N HIS A 176 9.03 0.65 -6.65
CA HIS A 176 8.20 -0.52 -6.38
C HIS A 176 8.67 -1.15 -5.08
N CYS A 177 7.78 -1.72 -4.27
CA CYS A 177 8.14 -2.38 -2.99
C CYS A 177 8.91 -1.54 -1.99
N GLN A 178 8.46 -0.30 -1.74
CA GLN A 178 9.20 0.63 -0.89
C GLN A 178 9.37 0.20 0.58
N SER A 179 8.59 -0.78 1.05
CA SER A 179 8.70 -1.36 2.39
C SER A 179 9.63 -2.59 2.48
N GLU A 180 10.15 -3.12 1.37
CA GLU A 180 10.98 -4.35 1.40
C GLU A 180 12.47 -4.08 1.64
N LEU A 181 12.96 -2.91 1.24
CA LEU A 181 14.37 -2.54 1.36
C LEU A 181 14.55 -1.41 2.38
N GLN A 182 15.56 -1.54 3.24
CA GLN A 182 15.88 -0.51 4.24
C GLN A 182 16.16 0.85 3.58
N ASP A 183 16.84 0.84 2.43
CA ASP A 183 17.20 2.03 1.66
C ASP A 183 15.99 2.86 1.21
N THR A 184 14.80 2.26 1.14
CA THR A 184 13.55 2.97 0.81
C THR A 184 12.60 3.08 2.00
N TRP A 185 12.78 2.25 3.03
CA TRP A 185 11.86 2.14 4.17
C TRP A 185 12.27 3.02 5.37
N PHE A 186 13.53 2.96 5.79
CA PHE A 186 13.99 3.53 7.07
C PHE A 186 15.44 4.06 7.07
N ALA A 187 16.19 3.91 5.98
CA ALA A 187 17.56 4.42 5.91
C ALA A 187 17.59 5.96 6.05
N PRO A 188 18.69 6.56 6.55
CA PRO A 188 18.80 8.02 6.67
C PRO A 188 18.62 8.80 5.35
N ASN A 189 18.83 8.15 4.22
CA ASN A 189 18.62 8.68 2.88
C ASN A 189 17.41 8.07 2.16
N SER A 190 16.51 7.40 2.89
CA SER A 190 15.28 6.88 2.30
C SER A 190 14.36 8.02 1.86
N PRO A 191 13.42 7.78 0.93
CA PRO A 191 12.46 8.78 0.53
C PRO A 191 11.67 9.33 1.73
N THR A 192 11.59 10.66 1.81
CA THR A 192 10.83 11.40 2.83
C THR A 192 10.00 12.45 2.13
N LEU A 193 8.82 12.76 2.65
CA LEU A 193 8.05 13.87 2.11
C LEU A 193 8.56 15.18 2.69
N ASP A 194 8.77 16.15 1.80
CA ASP A 194 9.05 17.52 2.18
C ASP A 194 7.81 18.08 2.87
N ASN A 195 7.85 18.15 4.21
CA ASN A 195 6.89 18.97 4.94
C ASN A 195 7.18 20.43 4.57
N GLU A 196 6.40 21.00 3.64
CA GLU A 196 6.25 22.45 3.63
C GLU A 196 5.80 22.85 5.03
N VAL A 197 6.66 23.64 5.68
CA VAL A 197 6.48 24.29 6.97
C VAL A 197 4.99 24.48 7.29
N LEU A 198 4.49 23.79 8.33
CA LEU A 198 3.30 24.24 9.04
C LEU A 198 3.59 25.65 9.58
N ILE A 199 3.23 26.66 8.79
CA ILE A 199 3.03 28.01 9.30
C ILE A 199 1.84 27.87 10.24
N ILE A 200 2.11 27.80 11.54
CA ILE A 200 1.09 28.04 12.54
C ILE A 200 0.73 29.52 12.36
N ASP A 201 -0.34 29.78 11.60
CA ASP A 201 -0.91 31.10 11.47
C ASP A 201 -1.11 31.67 12.88
N GLU A 202 -0.53 32.85 13.08
CA GLU A 202 -0.58 33.60 14.31
C GLU A 202 -2.02 33.75 14.81
N VAL A 203 -2.48 32.90 15.74
CA VAL A 203 -3.63 33.28 16.55
C VAL A 203 -3.43 32.88 18.00
N LYS A 204 -3.11 33.92 18.79
CA LYS A 204 -3.21 34.08 20.25
C LYS A 204 -1.97 33.75 21.10
N LEU A 205 -0.92 34.53 20.91
CA LEU A 205 -0.10 34.98 22.06
C LEU A 205 -0.23 36.49 22.33
N TYR A 206 -1.40 37.06 22.08
CA TYR A 206 -1.73 38.43 22.46
C TYR A 206 -3.15 38.51 23.03
N ALA A 207 -3.36 37.93 24.22
CA ALA A 207 -4.51 38.29 25.06
C ALA A 207 -4.36 37.74 26.50
N CYS A 208 -3.33 38.15 27.24
CA CYS A 208 -3.45 38.66 28.60
C CYS A 208 -2.05 39.08 29.06
N GLY A 209 -1.95 40.29 29.62
CA GLY A 209 -0.67 40.87 30.00
C GLY A 209 0.12 40.01 30.98
N LEU A 210 1.44 40.14 30.87
CA LEU A 210 2.42 39.89 31.93
C LEU A 210 2.35 38.51 32.60
N LEU A 211 3.19 37.56 32.18
CA LEU A 211 3.95 36.71 33.10
C LEU A 211 5.05 35.94 32.37
N VAL A 212 6.25 36.08 32.93
CA VAL A 212 7.51 35.41 32.64
C VAL A 212 7.31 33.89 32.58
N MET A 213 7.79 33.22 31.54
CA MET A 213 8.00 31.76 31.58
C MET A 213 9.38 31.40 31.03
N HIS A 214 10.14 30.73 31.89
CA HIS A 214 11.43 30.12 31.64
C HIS A 214 11.47 29.31 30.33
N GLY A 215 12.51 29.56 29.52
CA GLY A 215 13.32 28.53 28.88
C GLY A 215 12.63 27.27 28.36
N VAL A 216 11.64 27.41 27.47
CA VAL A 216 11.27 26.32 26.56
C VAL A 216 11.69 26.75 25.17
N PHE A 217 12.89 26.32 24.76
CA PHE A 217 13.28 26.32 23.35
C PHE A 217 12.36 25.30 22.67
N MET A 218 11.23 25.76 22.13
CA MET A 218 10.38 24.92 21.29
C MET A 218 11.18 24.66 20.01
N LYS A 219 11.85 23.51 19.99
CA LYS A 219 12.63 23.03 18.85
C LYS A 219 11.61 22.73 17.75
N ILE A 220 11.41 23.67 16.84
CA ILE A 220 10.77 23.40 15.54
C ILE A 220 11.78 22.53 14.79
N ILE A 221 11.67 21.22 14.95
CA ILE A 221 12.44 20.27 14.16
C ILE A 221 11.64 20.11 12.87
N LEU A 222 12.22 20.52 11.74
CA LEU A 222 11.81 20.04 10.43
C LEU A 222 12.19 18.55 10.38
N GLU A 223 11.33 17.68 10.93
CA GLU A 223 11.54 16.24 10.85
C GLU A 223 11.02 15.75 9.51
N PHE A 224 11.95 15.49 8.60
CA PHE A 224 11.70 14.61 7.46
C PHE A 224 11.41 13.23 8.03
N GLN A 225 10.17 12.77 7.91
CA GLN A 225 9.78 11.44 8.38
C GLN A 225 9.99 10.40 7.28
N THR A 226 10.64 9.31 7.64
CA THR A 226 10.75 8.11 6.79
C THR A 226 9.40 7.40 6.69
N ILE A 227 9.24 6.54 5.69
CA ILE A 227 8.04 5.73 5.50
C ILE A 227 7.78 4.86 6.76
N ALA A 228 8.83 4.29 7.34
CA ALA A 228 8.74 3.48 8.55
C ALA A 228 8.24 4.25 9.77
N GLU A 229 8.68 5.51 9.93
CA GLU A 229 8.24 6.37 11.03
C GLU A 229 6.76 6.74 10.88
N LEU A 230 6.34 7.11 9.67
CA LEU A 230 4.93 7.42 9.36
C LEU A 230 4.00 6.22 9.59
N VAL A 231 4.37 5.05 9.08
CA VAL A 231 3.60 3.82 9.33
C VAL A 231 3.60 3.47 10.82
N GLY A 232 4.71 3.70 11.52
CA GLY A 232 4.79 3.54 12.96
C GLY A 232 3.86 4.48 13.72
N ASP A 233 3.82 5.75 13.35
CA ASP A 233 2.94 6.75 13.97
C ASP A 233 1.47 6.44 13.72
N TRP A 234 1.11 6.02 12.51
CA TRP A 234 -0.23 5.50 12.22
C TRP A 234 -0.58 4.27 13.08
N TYR A 235 0.27 3.25 13.07
CA TYR A 235 0.01 1.97 13.75
C TYR A 235 -0.18 2.12 15.26
N PHE A 236 0.54 3.07 15.86
CA PHE A 236 0.47 3.39 17.28
C PHE A 236 -0.41 4.60 17.60
N GLU A 237 -1.17 5.12 16.64
CA GLU A 237 -2.12 6.22 16.81
C GLU A 237 -1.46 7.50 17.37
N ARG A 238 -0.24 7.81 16.90
CA ARG A 238 0.57 8.95 17.37
C ARG A 238 0.51 10.19 16.48
N GLY A 239 -0.06 10.12 15.27
CA GLY A 239 -0.06 11.23 14.33
C GLY A 239 -0.99 11.01 13.13
N ALA A 240 -1.15 12.06 12.32
CA ALA A 240 -1.84 11.97 11.05
C ALA A 240 -1.04 11.05 10.11
N ALA A 241 -1.76 10.23 9.34
CA ALA A 241 -1.18 9.16 8.55
C ALA A 241 -1.33 9.40 7.04
N GLN A 242 -1.65 10.62 6.63
CA GLN A 242 -2.04 10.91 5.26
C GLN A 242 -1.07 11.90 4.64
N GLU A 243 -0.23 11.38 3.76
CA GLU A 243 0.80 12.16 3.11
C GLU A 243 0.78 11.87 1.61
N ILE A 244 0.52 12.91 0.83
CA ILE A 244 0.46 12.85 -0.64
C ILE A 244 1.41 13.90 -1.19
N ASP A 245 2.41 13.43 -1.91
CA ASP A 245 3.45 14.25 -2.51
C ASP A 245 2.97 15.04 -3.73
N CYS A 246 3.79 15.99 -4.18
CA CYS A 246 3.63 16.72 -5.43
C CYS A 246 3.78 15.80 -6.66
N ALA A 247 3.68 16.38 -7.86
CA ALA A 247 3.91 15.64 -9.10
C ALA A 247 5.42 15.60 -9.42
N TYR A 248 5.92 14.46 -9.92
CA TYR A 248 7.31 14.32 -10.34
C TYR A 248 7.70 15.42 -11.35
N PRO A 249 8.94 15.94 -11.32
CA PRO A 249 10.07 15.61 -10.44
C PRO A 249 10.21 16.61 -9.29
N CYS A 250 9.52 16.40 -8.17
CA CYS A 250 9.62 17.32 -7.03
C CYS A 250 10.39 16.74 -5.84
N ASP A 251 10.23 15.45 -5.54
CA ASP A 251 10.93 14.81 -4.43
C ASP A 251 12.37 14.43 -4.83
N SER A 252 13.34 15.12 -4.20
CA SER A 252 14.77 14.93 -4.42
C SER A 252 15.37 13.75 -3.63
N THR A 253 14.61 13.17 -2.71
CA THR A 253 15.00 12.02 -1.87
C THR A 253 14.69 10.67 -2.54
N CYS A 254 14.00 10.69 -3.68
CA CYS A 254 13.62 9.49 -4.41
C CYS A 254 14.80 8.66 -4.94
N HIS A 255 14.83 7.38 -4.56
CA HIS A 255 15.64 6.34 -5.21
C HIS A 255 14.92 5.79 -6.45
N ASN A 256 14.94 6.55 -7.55
CA ASN A 256 14.19 6.24 -8.77
C ASN A 256 14.72 5.00 -9.52
N ILE A 257 13.83 4.05 -9.83
CA ILE A 257 14.06 2.86 -10.65
C ILE A 257 13.66 3.17 -12.10
N ILE A 258 14.37 4.08 -12.76
CA ILE A 258 14.12 4.44 -14.17
C ILE A 258 15.14 3.69 -15.05
N PRO A 259 14.73 2.88 -16.04
CA PRO A 259 15.66 2.28 -16.99
C PRO A 259 16.46 3.36 -17.74
N SER A 260 17.77 3.19 -17.85
CA SER A 260 18.73 4.13 -18.44
C SER A 260 18.43 4.57 -19.89
N ASN A 261 17.50 3.90 -20.58
CA ASN A 261 17.06 4.25 -21.93
C ASN A 261 15.88 5.25 -21.96
N GLN A 262 15.40 5.70 -20.80
CA GLN A 262 14.26 6.61 -20.66
C GLN A 262 14.62 7.94 -19.98
N VAL A 263 15.91 8.29 -19.94
CA VAL A 263 16.40 9.58 -19.42
C VAL A 263 15.99 10.69 -20.40
N GLY A 264 14.74 11.13 -20.26
CA GLY A 264 14.12 12.17 -21.09
C GLY A 264 12.66 12.42 -20.74
N ILE A 265 12.23 12.07 -19.52
CA ILE A 265 10.98 12.55 -18.92
C ILE A 265 11.28 13.93 -18.32
#